data_AF-A0A1S9BZA8-F1
#
_entry.id   AF-A0A1S9BZA8-F1
#
_cell.length_a   1.000
_cell.length_b   1.000
_cell.length_c   1.000
_cell.angle_alpha   90.00
_cell.angle_beta   90.00
_cell.angle_gamma   90.00
#
_symmetry.space_group_name_H-M   'P 1'
#
loop_
_entity.id
_entity.type
_entity.pdbx_description
1 polymer ?
#
loop_
_entity_poly.entity_id
_entity_poly.type
_entity_poly.pdbx_seq_one_letter_code
_entity_poly.pdbx_strand_id
1 'polypeptide(L)'
;MGTNIKQDKMNIEKRIRDFLMFCPALGTAFLFFYIKTASEDIVYSDYIRLINSYLPDTMSSDSFFVPDILTRIPITYPLRWVNVKLFRYSVDFDRILGLLGIFAMMMILCRYIKRVRLGTLSLAALMLAGFSLNKWELLINGSGYPHFIAYGLFFYNYLILEKVFTGTGEFKDEAKLMVLPYIALLFAGPYIVQYCLSLIAAYLYMVLIKNRNVSVKRIPVYILSSAIPMILFLISNSTAEYEHNVTEQLSLMEVITGEIGFTVHFILNGFASEILSGNVWENLLNSGKIGYGVIYMTGAMIILCYVFALVLYFIKGIYRRTLFPLMLIMSGIVSHLLVFCSRYLYLVETYAWQSRYSLQYLPGAFGILIIYGIVIKGFLEEKRNEKIKQKYSTVTFLTSVVILCAFLTGSFISTKTELVNAPYRKAYFRSMKDTAFHIDDYTDDELNGIFEYNHGAGKVRSAFSVLKDNGLNIYSE
;
A
#
# COMPACT_ATOMS: atom_id res chain seq x y z
N MET A 1 41.97 -9.74 24.75
CA MET A 1 41.62 -9.83 23.31
C MET A 1 40.14 -10.16 23.05
N GLY A 2 39.53 -11.16 23.72
CA GLY A 2 38.11 -11.52 23.50
C GLY A 2 37.05 -10.47 23.93
N THR A 3 37.38 -9.56 24.85
CA THR A 3 36.50 -8.47 25.30
C THR A 3 36.35 -7.34 24.28
N ASN A 4 37.43 -6.96 23.58
CA ASN A 4 37.38 -5.96 22.50
C ASN A 4 36.53 -6.45 21.31
N ILE A 5 36.71 -7.70 20.88
CA ILE A 5 35.96 -8.27 19.74
C ILE A 5 34.45 -8.30 20.00
N LYS A 6 34.03 -8.61 21.24
CA LYS A 6 32.61 -8.64 21.62
C LYS A 6 32.01 -7.23 21.68
N GLN A 7 32.78 -6.27 22.19
CA GLN A 7 32.39 -4.86 22.24
C GLN A 7 32.29 -4.27 20.82
N ASP A 8 33.24 -4.59 19.94
CA ASP A 8 33.24 -4.15 18.55
C ASP A 8 32.06 -4.71 17.76
N LYS A 9 31.74 -6.01 17.92
CA LYS A 9 30.54 -6.61 17.32
C LYS A 9 29.25 -5.94 17.78
N MET A 10 29.13 -5.64 19.07
CA MET A 10 27.97 -4.96 19.63
C MET A 10 27.85 -3.52 19.11
N ASN A 11 28.99 -2.82 18.95
CA ASN A 11 29.04 -1.48 18.37
C ASN A 11 28.64 -1.49 16.88
N ILE A 12 29.10 -2.48 16.10
CA ILE A 12 28.72 -2.63 14.69
C ILE A 12 27.23 -2.92 14.55
N GLU A 13 26.68 -3.86 15.32
CA GLU A 13 25.25 -4.20 15.28
C GLU A 13 24.37 -2.99 15.64
N LYS A 14 24.78 -2.21 16.65
CA LYS A 14 24.12 -0.96 17.01
C LYS A 14 24.16 0.05 15.86
N ARG A 15 25.32 0.28 15.23
CA ARG A 15 25.46 1.19 14.08
C ARG A 15 24.59 0.76 12.89
N ILE A 16 24.56 -0.53 12.55
CA ILE A 16 23.71 -1.07 11.49
C ILE A 16 22.23 -0.80 11.81
N ARG A 17 21.82 -1.06 13.05
CA ARG A 17 20.46 -0.80 13.48
C ARG A 17 20.11 0.70 13.41
N ASP A 18 20.99 1.57 13.87
CA ASP A 18 20.77 3.02 13.83
C ASP A 18 20.66 3.51 12.37
N PHE A 19 21.49 2.98 11.47
CA PHE A 19 21.38 3.23 10.03
C PHE A 19 20.04 2.75 9.45
N LEU A 20 19.61 1.52 9.75
CA LEU A 20 18.32 0.99 9.28
C LEU A 20 17.13 1.79 9.83
N MET A 21 17.25 2.34 11.03
CA MET A 21 16.22 3.21 11.61
C MET A 21 16.21 4.62 11.00
N PHE A 22 17.28 5.02 10.30
CA PHE A 22 17.35 6.23 9.49
C PHE A 22 16.86 6.01 8.05
N CYS A 23 16.63 4.76 7.63
CA CYS A 23 16.10 4.43 6.31
C CYS A 23 14.79 5.13 5.93
N PRO A 24 13.87 5.53 6.83
CA PRO A 24 12.73 6.34 6.40
C PRO A 24 13.14 7.60 5.63
N ALA A 25 14.19 8.30 6.07
CA ALA A 25 14.68 9.49 5.37
C ALA A 25 15.39 9.12 4.05
N LEU A 26 16.32 8.16 4.08
CA LEU A 26 17.08 7.74 2.90
C LEU A 26 16.20 7.09 1.84
N GLY A 27 15.23 6.28 2.25
CA GLY A 27 14.27 5.61 1.38
C GLY A 27 13.32 6.60 0.72
N THR A 28 12.83 7.60 1.46
CA THR A 28 12.04 8.68 0.85
C THR A 28 12.86 9.50 -0.14
N ALA A 29 14.12 9.82 0.17
CA ALA A 29 15.03 10.49 -0.76
C ALA A 29 15.31 9.64 -2.02
N PHE A 30 15.45 8.33 -1.85
CA PHE A 30 15.58 7.39 -2.97
C PHE A 30 14.34 7.37 -3.86
N LEU A 31 13.14 7.31 -3.29
CA LEU A 31 11.89 7.37 -4.06
C LEU A 31 11.71 8.71 -4.78
N PHE A 32 12.11 9.82 -4.15
CA PHE A 32 12.13 11.14 -4.80
C PHE A 32 13.07 11.17 -6.00
N PHE A 33 14.29 10.65 -5.84
CA PHE A 33 15.24 10.52 -6.94
C PHE A 33 14.65 9.68 -8.07
N TYR A 34 14.06 8.52 -7.75
CA TYR A 34 13.41 7.66 -8.74
C TYR A 34 12.34 8.41 -9.53
N ILE A 35 11.42 9.10 -8.84
CA ILE A 35 10.35 9.90 -9.49
C ILE A 35 10.93 10.90 -10.48
N LYS A 36 11.96 11.67 -10.07
CA LYS A 36 12.61 12.64 -10.95
C LYS A 36 13.31 12.00 -12.16
N THR A 37 13.85 10.80 -12.00
CA THR A 37 14.48 10.07 -13.10
C THR A 37 13.51 9.35 -14.01
N ALA A 38 12.30 9.03 -13.56
CA ALA A 38 11.35 8.17 -14.27
C ALA A 38 10.13 8.89 -14.86
N SER A 39 9.87 10.14 -14.48
CA SER A 39 8.64 10.85 -14.87
C SER A 39 8.89 12.32 -15.22
N GLU A 40 8.00 12.90 -16.02
CA GLU A 40 7.89 14.35 -16.22
C GLU A 40 6.66 14.90 -15.48
N ASP A 41 6.65 16.21 -15.24
CA ASP A 41 5.49 16.92 -14.68
C ASP A 41 4.45 17.16 -15.78
N ILE A 42 3.64 16.13 -16.06
CA ILE A 42 2.56 16.15 -17.02
C ILE A 42 1.38 15.29 -16.55
N VAL A 43 0.17 15.76 -16.85
CA VAL A 43 -1.09 15.08 -16.55
C VAL A 43 -1.41 13.97 -17.56
N TYR A 44 -2.00 12.88 -17.07
CA TYR A 44 -2.49 11.78 -17.89
C TYR A 44 -3.48 10.91 -17.11
N SER A 45 -4.12 9.94 -17.78
CA SER A 45 -5.00 8.95 -17.17
C SER A 45 -6.11 9.60 -16.33
N ASP A 46 -6.24 9.26 -15.04
CA ASP A 46 -7.23 9.81 -14.12
C ASP A 46 -7.24 11.34 -14.04
N TYR A 47 -6.12 12.02 -14.30
CA TYR A 47 -6.08 13.49 -14.31
C TYR A 47 -6.98 14.09 -15.38
N ILE A 48 -7.18 13.43 -16.52
CA ILE A 48 -8.04 13.94 -17.60
C ILE A 48 -9.47 14.14 -17.10
N ARG A 49 -10.00 13.16 -16.36
CA ARG A 49 -11.31 13.27 -15.71
C ARG A 49 -11.32 14.38 -14.65
N LEU A 50 -10.28 14.47 -13.83
CA LEU A 50 -10.19 15.46 -12.75
C LEU A 50 -10.12 16.89 -13.27
N ILE A 51 -9.40 17.13 -14.37
CA ILE A 51 -9.30 18.46 -14.97
C ILE A 51 -10.67 18.90 -15.48
N ASN A 52 -11.32 18.06 -16.28
CA ASN A 52 -12.62 18.42 -16.84
C ASN A 52 -13.70 18.66 -15.78
N SER A 53 -13.66 17.93 -14.65
CA SER A 53 -14.69 18.05 -13.62
C SER A 53 -14.40 19.13 -12.56
N TYR A 54 -13.13 19.41 -12.27
CA TYR A 54 -12.75 20.21 -11.10
C TYR A 54 -12.07 21.54 -11.44
N LEU A 55 -11.28 21.61 -12.51
CA LEU A 55 -10.49 22.82 -12.80
C LEU A 55 -11.31 24.03 -13.27
N PRO A 56 -12.44 23.88 -14.00
CA PRO A 56 -13.25 25.01 -14.40
C PRO A 56 -13.71 25.89 -13.22
N ASP A 57 -14.07 25.25 -12.09
CA ASP A 57 -14.33 25.93 -10.83
C ASP A 57 -13.92 25.07 -9.62
N THR A 58 -12.71 25.32 -9.13
CA THR A 58 -12.12 24.62 -7.98
C THR A 58 -12.92 24.74 -6.67
N MET A 59 -13.87 25.68 -6.56
CA MET A 59 -14.67 25.90 -5.35
C MET A 59 -16.18 25.73 -5.60
N SER A 60 -16.56 25.13 -6.73
CA SER A 60 -17.95 24.83 -7.08
C SER A 60 -18.64 24.00 -6.00
N SER A 61 -19.72 24.53 -5.41
CA SER A 61 -20.55 23.82 -4.42
C SER A 61 -21.09 22.49 -4.96
N ASP A 62 -21.42 22.46 -6.25
CA ASP A 62 -22.03 21.31 -6.92
C ASP A 62 -21.05 20.14 -7.02
N SER A 63 -19.75 20.42 -6.94
CA SER A 63 -18.70 19.39 -6.93
C SER A 63 -18.50 18.74 -5.55
N PHE A 64 -18.98 19.38 -4.47
CA PHE A 64 -18.82 18.91 -3.09
C PHE A 64 -20.06 18.20 -2.53
N PHE A 65 -21.26 18.66 -2.87
CA PHE A 65 -22.51 18.14 -2.31
C PHE A 65 -23.14 17.06 -3.20
N VAL A 66 -22.35 16.04 -3.53
CA VAL A 66 -22.78 14.89 -4.33
C VAL A 66 -22.93 13.63 -3.47
N PRO A 67 -23.92 12.75 -3.75
CA PRO A 67 -24.12 11.52 -2.97
C PRO A 67 -22.89 10.59 -2.93
N ASP A 68 -22.08 10.58 -4.00
CA ASP A 68 -20.90 9.74 -4.18
C ASP A 68 -19.59 10.39 -3.66
N ILE A 69 -19.66 11.50 -2.90
CA ILE A 69 -18.50 12.32 -2.48
C ILE A 69 -17.39 11.53 -1.79
N LEU A 70 -17.71 10.48 -1.03
CA LEU A 70 -16.72 9.67 -0.32
C LEU A 70 -15.94 8.75 -1.27
N THR A 71 -16.49 8.42 -2.44
CA THR A 71 -15.76 7.73 -3.52
C THR A 71 -14.81 8.67 -4.26
N ARG A 72 -15.10 9.97 -4.27
CA ARG A 72 -14.28 11.04 -4.89
C ARG A 72 -13.12 11.52 -4.03
N ILE A 73 -12.95 10.93 -2.83
CA ILE A 73 -11.85 11.21 -1.89
C ILE A 73 -11.83 12.70 -1.50
N PRO A 74 -12.64 13.13 -0.51
CA PRO A 74 -12.90 14.53 -0.20
C PRO A 74 -11.65 15.40 0.00
N ILE A 75 -10.58 14.86 0.59
CA ILE A 75 -9.35 15.65 0.81
C ILE A 75 -8.71 16.14 -0.50
N THR A 76 -8.98 15.47 -1.62
CA THR A 76 -8.36 15.83 -2.89
C THR A 76 -8.77 17.22 -3.36
N TYR A 77 -9.97 17.68 -3.01
CA TYR A 77 -10.48 18.98 -3.41
C TYR A 77 -9.65 20.14 -2.82
N PRO A 78 -9.54 20.32 -1.49
CA PRO A 78 -8.73 21.40 -0.93
C PRO A 78 -7.25 21.31 -1.34
N LEU A 79 -6.70 20.10 -1.50
CA LEU A 79 -5.32 19.92 -1.93
C LEU A 79 -5.11 20.26 -3.41
N ARG A 80 -6.07 19.96 -4.28
CA ARG A 80 -6.04 20.42 -5.68
C ARG A 80 -6.19 21.93 -5.78
N TRP A 81 -7.06 22.55 -4.98
CA TRP A 81 -7.13 24.01 -4.92
C TRP A 81 -5.78 24.64 -4.55
N VAL A 82 -5.11 24.11 -3.53
CA VAL A 82 -3.74 24.51 -3.17
C VAL A 82 -2.78 24.31 -4.34
N ASN A 83 -2.87 23.16 -5.02
CA ASN A 83 -2.03 22.85 -6.18
C ASN A 83 -2.23 23.86 -7.32
N VAL A 84 -3.48 24.17 -7.69
CA VAL A 84 -3.79 25.19 -8.71
C VAL A 84 -3.26 26.56 -8.30
N LYS A 85 -3.51 27.01 -7.06
CA LYS A 85 -3.17 28.37 -6.62
C LYS A 85 -1.69 28.61 -6.37
N LEU A 86 -0.95 27.61 -5.87
CA LEU A 86 0.43 27.79 -5.43
C LEU A 86 1.46 27.06 -6.32
N PHE A 87 1.05 26.00 -7.01
CA PHE A 87 1.95 25.10 -7.74
C PHE A 87 1.55 24.92 -9.21
N ARG A 88 0.60 25.74 -9.71
CA ARG A 88 0.14 25.74 -11.10
C ARG A 88 -0.33 24.36 -11.58
N TYR A 89 -0.99 23.61 -10.70
CA TYR A 89 -1.48 22.25 -11.01
C TYR A 89 -0.35 21.28 -11.40
N SER A 90 0.71 21.24 -10.60
CA SER A 90 1.85 20.34 -10.76
C SER A 90 1.54 18.92 -10.29
N VAL A 91 1.85 17.93 -11.10
CA VAL A 91 1.81 16.51 -10.73
C VAL A 91 2.94 16.18 -9.75
N ASP A 92 4.06 16.89 -9.82
CA ASP A 92 5.15 16.72 -8.85
C ASP A 92 4.74 17.11 -7.42
N PHE A 93 3.86 18.11 -7.26
CA PHE A 93 3.28 18.44 -5.95
C PHE A 93 2.52 17.23 -5.37
N ASP A 94 1.63 16.63 -6.17
CA ASP A 94 0.86 15.44 -5.77
C ASP A 94 1.78 14.25 -5.44
N ARG A 95 2.82 14.01 -6.25
CA ARG A 95 3.83 12.96 -6.01
C ARG A 95 4.56 13.17 -4.68
N ILE A 96 4.93 14.41 -4.34
CA ILE A 96 5.58 14.75 -3.06
C ILE A 96 4.64 14.44 -1.88
N LEU A 97 3.35 14.76 -1.99
CA LEU A 97 2.36 14.39 -0.97
C LEU A 97 2.32 12.86 -0.77
N GLY A 98 2.41 12.08 -1.86
CA GLY A 98 2.51 10.63 -1.81
C GLY A 98 3.76 10.15 -1.05
N LEU A 99 4.91 10.76 -1.32
CA LEU A 99 6.17 10.48 -0.60
C LEU A 99 6.08 10.78 0.90
N LEU A 100 5.40 11.86 1.29
CA LEU A 100 5.15 12.19 2.69
C LEU A 100 4.29 11.13 3.38
N GLY A 101 3.31 10.57 2.67
CA GLY A 101 2.51 9.44 3.13
C GLY A 101 3.35 8.19 3.44
N ILE A 102 4.22 7.78 2.52
CA ILE A 102 5.16 6.66 2.74
C ILE A 102 6.12 6.95 3.89
N PHE A 103 6.68 8.17 3.93
CA PHE A 103 7.58 8.59 5.00
C PHE A 103 6.90 8.45 6.38
N ALA A 104 5.68 8.97 6.51
CA ALA A 104 4.90 8.87 7.74
C ALA A 104 4.63 7.40 8.12
N MET A 105 4.16 6.58 7.17
CA MET A 105 3.93 5.14 7.37
C MET A 105 5.18 4.42 7.89
N MET A 106 6.33 4.65 7.25
CA MET A 106 7.60 4.00 7.63
C MET A 106 8.18 4.52 8.94
N MET A 107 7.98 5.79 9.27
CA MET A 107 8.32 6.35 10.58
C MET A 107 7.49 5.73 11.71
N ILE A 108 6.19 5.53 11.48
CA ILE A 108 5.30 4.87 12.43
C ILE A 108 5.70 3.41 12.63
N LEU A 109 5.98 2.69 11.53
CA LEU A 109 6.50 1.33 11.58
C LEU A 109 7.81 1.26 12.36
N CYS A 110 8.74 2.19 12.14
CA CYS A 110 9.99 2.27 12.91
C CYS A 110 9.74 2.45 14.41
N ARG A 111 8.76 3.29 14.81
CA ARG A 111 8.38 3.45 16.22
C ARG A 111 7.89 2.12 16.82
N TYR A 112 7.06 1.38 16.09
CA TYR A 112 6.62 0.05 16.50
C TYR A 112 7.81 -0.93 16.63
N ILE A 113 8.65 -1.03 15.60
CA ILE A 113 9.84 -1.90 15.55
C ILE A 113 10.78 -1.63 16.74
N LYS A 114 11.00 -0.35 17.07
CA LYS A 114 11.83 0.04 18.22
C LYS A 114 11.29 -0.55 19.52
N ARG A 115 9.97 -0.55 19.71
CA ARG A 115 9.30 -1.12 20.90
C ARG A 115 9.49 -2.62 20.99
N VAL A 116 9.23 -3.36 19.92
CA VAL A 116 9.35 -4.83 19.91
C VAL A 116 10.80 -5.31 19.80
N ARG A 117 11.74 -4.40 19.51
CA ARG A 117 13.18 -4.64 19.38
C ARG A 117 13.49 -5.76 18.38
N LEU A 118 12.94 -5.69 17.16
CA LEU A 118 13.26 -6.67 16.10
C LEU A 118 14.77 -6.67 15.77
N GLY A 119 15.24 -7.80 15.22
CA GLY A 119 16.63 -7.98 14.76
C GLY A 119 16.90 -7.35 13.40
N THR A 120 18.17 -7.12 13.08
CA THR A 120 18.63 -6.37 11.89
C THR A 120 18.13 -6.96 10.57
N LEU A 121 18.07 -8.29 10.44
CA LEU A 121 17.56 -8.95 9.23
C LEU A 121 16.10 -8.56 8.93
N SER A 122 15.23 -8.60 9.94
CA SER A 122 13.83 -8.22 9.79
C SER A 122 13.67 -6.73 9.54
N LEU A 123 14.49 -5.90 10.18
CA LEU A 123 14.52 -4.46 9.89
C LEU A 123 14.90 -4.21 8.42
N ALA A 124 15.94 -4.85 7.92
CA ALA A 124 16.38 -4.71 6.53
C ALA A 124 15.30 -5.16 5.55
N ALA A 125 14.65 -6.30 5.79
CA ALA A 125 13.55 -6.78 4.97
C ALA A 125 12.36 -5.80 4.95
N LEU A 126 11.97 -5.26 6.12
CA LEU A 126 10.88 -4.28 6.22
C LEU A 126 11.22 -2.95 5.52
N MET A 127 12.44 -2.45 5.69
CA MET A 127 12.87 -1.20 5.03
C MET A 127 12.90 -1.38 3.50
N LEU A 128 13.48 -2.48 3.02
CA LEU A 128 13.60 -2.73 1.60
C LEU A 128 12.24 -2.97 0.93
N ALA A 129 11.35 -3.74 1.57
CA ALA A 129 9.98 -3.92 1.07
C ALA A 129 9.19 -2.59 1.09
N GLY A 130 9.34 -1.80 2.15
CA GLY A 130 8.68 -0.50 2.29
C GLY A 130 9.07 0.51 1.22
N PHE A 131 10.34 0.54 0.84
CA PHE A 131 10.87 1.44 -0.20
C PHE A 131 11.07 0.78 -1.56
N SER A 132 10.58 -0.45 -1.74
CA SER A 132 10.64 -1.16 -3.02
C SER A 132 9.88 -0.41 -4.12
N LEU A 133 10.38 -0.46 -5.35
CA LEU A 133 9.72 0.13 -6.52
C LEU A 133 8.67 -0.79 -7.16
N ASN A 134 8.22 -1.85 -6.47
CA ASN A 134 7.08 -2.65 -6.93
C ASN A 134 5.79 -1.83 -7.12
N LYS A 135 5.65 -0.72 -6.39
CA LYS A 135 4.56 0.27 -6.45
C LYS A 135 4.87 1.50 -7.31
N TRP A 136 5.79 1.38 -8.28
CA TRP A 136 6.24 2.48 -9.13
C TRP A 136 5.10 3.22 -9.83
N GLU A 137 4.05 2.52 -10.25
CA GLU A 137 2.98 3.11 -11.06
C GLU A 137 2.22 4.17 -10.28
N LEU A 138 1.88 3.88 -9.02
CA LEU A 138 1.22 4.83 -8.14
C LEU A 138 2.16 5.99 -7.73
N LEU A 139 3.47 5.73 -7.66
CA LEU A 139 4.49 6.74 -7.35
C LEU A 139 4.65 7.77 -8.47
N ILE A 140 4.66 7.34 -9.73
CA ILE A 140 4.88 8.25 -10.87
C ILE A 140 3.58 8.81 -11.46
N ASN A 141 2.43 8.14 -11.26
CA ASN A 141 1.16 8.71 -11.69
C ASN A 141 0.83 9.99 -10.91
N GLY A 142 1.00 9.97 -9.57
CA GLY A 142 0.75 11.13 -8.71
C GLY A 142 -0.68 11.19 -8.17
N SER A 143 -1.71 10.82 -8.96
CA SER A 143 -3.12 10.90 -8.52
C SER A 143 -3.44 10.00 -7.31
N GLY A 144 -2.63 8.96 -7.10
CA GLY A 144 -2.74 8.03 -5.97
C GLY A 144 -2.20 8.55 -4.63
N TYR A 145 -1.72 9.79 -4.55
CA TYR A 145 -1.20 10.38 -3.31
C TYR A 145 -2.13 10.26 -2.09
N PRO A 146 -3.48 10.37 -2.19
CA PRO A 146 -4.34 10.29 -1.02
C PRO A 146 -4.25 8.91 -0.37
N HIS A 147 -4.06 7.85 -1.16
CA HIS A 147 -3.93 6.48 -0.65
C HIS A 147 -2.63 6.30 0.15
N PHE A 148 -1.52 6.92 -0.27
CA PHE A 148 -0.28 6.89 0.50
C PHE A 148 -0.43 7.60 1.85
N ILE A 149 -1.12 8.75 1.89
CA ILE A 149 -1.41 9.46 3.13
C ILE A 149 -2.35 8.64 4.02
N ALA A 150 -3.38 8.01 3.43
CA ALA A 150 -4.32 7.14 4.12
C ALA A 150 -3.57 5.99 4.82
N TYR A 151 -2.60 5.34 4.17
CA TYR A 151 -1.78 4.31 4.81
C TYR A 151 -0.94 4.83 5.98
N GLY A 152 -0.43 6.07 5.90
CA GLY A 152 0.18 6.76 7.03
C GLY A 152 -0.79 6.89 8.22
N LEU A 153 -2.03 7.32 7.96
CA LEU A 153 -3.10 7.43 8.97
C LEU A 153 -3.50 6.05 9.53
N PHE A 154 -3.58 5.03 8.68
CA PHE A 154 -3.94 3.67 9.09
C PHE A 154 -2.91 3.12 10.07
N PHE A 155 -1.63 3.19 9.71
CA PHE A 155 -0.53 2.74 10.56
C PHE A 155 -0.48 3.53 11.86
N TYR A 156 -0.79 4.82 11.82
CA TYR A 156 -0.87 5.65 13.02
C TYR A 156 -1.97 5.16 13.97
N ASN A 157 -3.17 4.89 13.46
CA ASN A 157 -4.24 4.32 14.27
C ASN A 157 -3.86 2.93 14.80
N TYR A 158 -3.30 2.06 13.95
CA TYR A 158 -2.80 0.74 14.39
C TYR A 158 -1.77 0.87 15.52
N LEU A 159 -0.88 1.87 15.49
CA LEU A 159 0.09 2.11 16.57
C LEU A 159 -0.60 2.62 17.84
N ILE A 160 -1.62 3.47 17.73
CA ILE A 160 -2.43 3.93 18.86
C ILE A 160 -3.15 2.74 19.51
N LEU A 161 -3.79 1.90 18.70
CA LEU A 161 -4.47 0.71 19.19
C LEU A 161 -3.48 -0.24 19.87
N GLU A 162 -2.29 -0.42 19.32
CA GLU A 162 -1.20 -1.20 19.94
C GLU A 162 -0.79 -0.62 21.31
N LYS A 163 -0.70 0.71 21.46
CA LYS A 163 -0.39 1.36 22.74
C LYS A 163 -1.49 1.15 23.77
N VAL A 164 -2.75 1.37 23.37
CA VAL A 164 -3.93 1.21 24.21
C VAL A 164 -4.07 -0.26 24.66
N PHE A 165 -3.90 -1.21 23.73
CA PHE A 165 -3.89 -2.64 24.03
C PHE A 165 -2.83 -3.02 25.08
N THR A 166 -1.63 -2.48 24.95
CA THR A 166 -0.50 -2.80 25.84
C THR A 166 -0.41 -1.95 27.11
N GLY A 167 -1.33 -1.00 27.31
CA GLY A 167 -1.33 -0.12 28.48
C GLY A 167 -0.19 0.91 28.46
N THR A 168 0.39 1.19 27.29
CA THR A 168 1.45 2.20 27.09
C THR A 168 0.92 3.50 26.46
N GLY A 169 -0.40 3.59 26.27
CA GLY A 169 -1.07 4.73 25.68
C GLY A 169 -1.36 5.85 26.68
N GLU A 170 -1.63 7.03 26.14
CA GLU A 170 -2.10 8.19 26.90
C GLU A 170 -3.63 8.22 26.93
N PHE A 171 -4.23 8.97 27.86
CA PHE A 171 -5.69 9.12 27.91
C PHE A 171 -6.30 9.59 26.58
N LYS A 172 -5.60 10.47 25.85
CA LYS A 172 -6.03 10.98 24.54
C LYS A 172 -6.03 9.90 23.45
N ASP A 173 -5.28 8.81 23.62
CA ASP A 173 -5.19 7.75 22.61
C ASP A 173 -6.52 7.01 22.43
N GLU A 174 -7.31 6.86 23.49
CA GLU A 174 -8.65 6.27 23.37
C GLU A 174 -9.63 7.12 22.57
N ALA A 175 -9.58 8.45 22.72
CA ALA A 175 -10.38 9.36 21.91
C ALA A 175 -9.95 9.30 20.43
N LYS A 176 -8.63 9.19 20.17
CA LYS A 176 -8.11 9.04 18.81
C LYS A 176 -8.62 7.77 18.13
N LEU A 177 -8.81 6.65 18.85
CA LEU A 177 -9.40 5.43 18.28
C LEU A 177 -10.81 5.64 17.73
N MET A 178 -11.56 6.59 18.29
CA MET A 178 -12.90 6.94 17.83
C MET A 178 -12.88 7.93 16.66
N VAL A 179 -11.98 8.91 16.68
CA VAL A 179 -11.96 10.02 15.70
C VAL A 179 -11.19 9.68 14.42
N LEU A 180 -10.08 8.94 14.52
CA LEU A 180 -9.22 8.66 13.37
C LEU A 180 -9.92 7.91 12.22
N PRO A 181 -10.88 6.99 12.46
CA PRO A 181 -11.65 6.40 11.37
C PRO A 181 -12.44 7.41 10.52
N TYR A 182 -12.96 8.47 11.13
CA TYR A 182 -13.66 9.54 10.40
C TYR A 182 -12.69 10.45 9.64
N ILE A 183 -11.49 10.69 10.19
CA ILE A 183 -10.44 11.40 9.46
C ILE A 183 -9.99 10.57 8.25
N ALA A 184 -9.76 9.26 8.46
CA ALA A 184 -9.36 8.33 7.41
C ALA A 184 -10.38 8.25 6.26
N LEU A 185 -11.68 8.37 6.56
CA LEU A 185 -12.77 8.40 5.57
C LEU A 185 -12.55 9.45 4.48
N LEU A 186 -11.94 10.59 4.82
CA LEU A 186 -11.72 11.70 3.89
C LEU A 186 -10.57 11.46 2.90
N PHE A 187 -9.70 10.49 3.18
CA PHE A 187 -8.47 10.21 2.42
C PHE A 187 -8.51 8.85 1.69
N ALA A 188 -9.20 7.89 2.27
CA ALA A 188 -8.99 6.48 1.93
C ALA A 188 -9.70 6.04 0.64
N GLY A 189 -10.79 6.70 0.24
CA GLY A 189 -11.68 6.17 -0.79
C GLY A 189 -12.06 4.71 -0.47
N PRO A 190 -11.96 3.77 -1.43
CA PRO A 190 -12.32 2.36 -1.19
C PRO A 190 -11.47 1.65 -0.13
N TYR A 191 -10.30 2.19 0.23
CA TYR A 191 -9.37 1.59 1.16
C TYR A 191 -9.88 1.68 2.61
N ILE A 192 -10.91 2.50 2.85
CA ILE A 192 -11.55 2.61 4.17
C ILE A 192 -12.18 1.29 4.60
N VAL A 193 -12.67 0.49 3.65
CA VAL A 193 -13.31 -0.81 3.93
C VAL A 193 -12.30 -1.76 4.57
N GLN A 194 -11.14 -1.93 3.93
CA GLN A 194 -10.03 -2.74 4.45
C GLN A 194 -9.58 -2.28 5.83
N TYR A 195 -9.36 -0.98 5.99
CA TYR A 195 -8.92 -0.40 7.23
C TYR A 195 -9.90 -0.63 8.39
N CYS A 196 -11.19 -0.34 8.16
CA CYS A 196 -12.21 -0.53 9.18
C CYS A 196 -12.43 -2.00 9.52
N LEU A 197 -12.42 -2.91 8.53
CA LEU A 197 -12.51 -4.35 8.78
C LEU A 197 -11.31 -4.86 9.59
N SER A 198 -10.11 -4.33 9.34
CA SER A 198 -8.90 -4.67 10.13
C SER A 198 -9.03 -4.24 11.59
N LEU A 199 -9.57 -3.03 11.83
CA LEU A 199 -9.85 -2.54 13.18
C LEU A 199 -10.94 -3.36 13.87
N ILE A 200 -12.07 -3.62 13.19
CA ILE A 200 -13.18 -4.43 13.72
C ILE A 200 -12.68 -5.83 14.09
N ALA A 201 -11.90 -6.48 13.23
CA ALA A 201 -11.30 -7.77 13.52
C ALA A 201 -10.41 -7.73 14.78
N ALA A 202 -9.59 -6.68 14.93
CA ALA A 202 -8.77 -6.50 16.13
C ALA A 202 -9.60 -6.24 17.39
N TYR A 203 -10.68 -5.47 17.30
CA TYR A 203 -11.61 -5.21 18.41
C TYR A 203 -12.35 -6.47 18.84
N LEU A 204 -12.91 -7.23 17.88
CA LEU A 204 -13.55 -8.53 18.14
C LEU A 204 -12.55 -9.50 18.79
N TYR A 205 -11.32 -9.54 18.28
CA TYR A 205 -10.26 -10.33 18.87
C TYR A 205 -9.95 -9.91 20.31
N MET A 206 -9.93 -8.61 20.61
CA MET A 206 -9.74 -8.10 21.96
C MET A 206 -10.84 -8.55 22.93
N VAL A 207 -12.07 -8.83 22.49
CA VAL A 207 -13.12 -9.40 23.36
C VAL A 207 -12.71 -10.77 23.88
N LEU A 208 -12.11 -11.59 23.00
CA LEU A 208 -11.78 -12.99 23.28
C LEU A 208 -10.57 -13.15 24.22
N ILE A 209 -9.64 -12.20 24.22
CA ILE A 209 -8.38 -12.31 24.98
C ILE A 209 -8.44 -11.60 26.34
N LYS A 210 -7.88 -12.21 27.38
CA LYS A 210 -7.89 -11.62 28.74
C LYS A 210 -6.77 -10.60 28.99
N ASN A 211 -5.70 -10.63 28.21
CA ASN A 211 -4.47 -9.85 28.42
C ASN A 211 -4.48 -8.46 27.74
N ARG A 212 -5.60 -7.76 27.84
CA ARG A 212 -5.79 -6.41 27.28
C ARG A 212 -5.80 -5.37 28.40
N ASN A 213 -5.34 -4.17 28.11
CA ASN A 213 -5.44 -3.02 29.03
C ASN A 213 -6.68 -2.14 28.73
N VAL A 214 -7.66 -2.73 28.06
CA VAL A 214 -8.88 -2.05 27.59
C VAL A 214 -10.10 -2.69 28.23
N SER A 215 -11.00 -1.87 28.74
CA SER A 215 -12.28 -2.33 29.25
C SER A 215 -13.14 -2.92 28.12
N VAL A 216 -13.69 -4.12 28.35
CA VAL A 216 -14.62 -4.78 27.39
C VAL A 216 -15.79 -3.89 27.04
N LYS A 217 -16.27 -3.09 28.01
CA LYS A 217 -17.41 -2.18 27.81
C LYS A 217 -17.13 -1.10 26.77
N ARG A 218 -15.86 -0.77 26.51
CA ARG A 218 -15.46 0.23 25.49
C ARG A 218 -15.33 -0.37 24.10
N ILE A 219 -15.12 -1.69 23.99
CA ILE A 219 -14.90 -2.36 22.70
C ILE A 219 -16.07 -2.16 21.71
N PRO A 220 -17.36 -2.28 22.11
CA PRO A 220 -18.47 -2.00 21.21
C PRO A 220 -18.45 -0.58 20.63
N VAL A 221 -18.03 0.41 21.42
CA VAL A 221 -17.91 1.80 20.98
C VAL A 221 -16.85 1.93 19.88
N TYR A 222 -15.70 1.26 20.03
CA TYR A 222 -14.67 1.27 19.00
C TYR A 222 -15.09 0.52 17.73
N ILE A 223 -15.81 -0.60 17.86
CA ILE A 223 -16.38 -1.32 16.71
C ILE A 223 -17.33 -0.40 15.95
N LEU A 224 -18.27 0.26 16.64
CA LEU A 224 -19.20 1.21 16.02
C LEU A 224 -18.47 2.39 15.38
N SER A 225 -17.44 2.93 16.06
CA SER A 225 -16.63 4.04 15.54
C SER A 225 -15.85 3.69 14.26
N SER A 226 -15.52 2.41 14.07
CA SER A 226 -14.93 1.91 12.81
C SER A 226 -15.99 1.52 11.77
N ALA A 227 -17.11 0.96 12.19
CA ALA A 227 -18.16 0.52 11.28
C ALA A 227 -18.89 1.69 10.61
N ILE A 228 -19.15 2.78 11.34
CA ILE A 228 -19.89 3.95 10.80
C ILE A 228 -19.19 4.55 9.58
N PRO A 229 -17.89 4.93 9.60
CA PRO A 229 -17.21 5.43 8.42
C PRO A 229 -17.24 4.48 7.22
N MET A 230 -17.10 3.17 7.47
CA MET A 230 -17.18 2.16 6.42
C MET A 230 -18.58 2.11 5.80
N ILE A 231 -19.64 2.14 6.61
CA ILE A 231 -21.03 2.15 6.14
C ILE A 231 -21.33 3.43 5.36
N LEU A 232 -20.87 4.59 5.85
CA LEU A 232 -21.01 5.87 5.12
C LEU A 232 -20.35 5.79 3.75
N PHE A 233 -19.14 5.23 3.66
CA PHE A 233 -18.48 5.01 2.38
C PHE A 233 -19.29 4.07 1.47
N LEU A 234 -19.80 2.95 1.99
CA LEU A 234 -20.59 2.00 1.20
C LEU A 234 -21.90 2.60 0.68
N ILE A 235 -22.56 3.43 1.49
CA ILE A 235 -23.75 4.20 1.07
C ILE A 235 -23.36 5.14 -0.07
N SER A 236 -22.31 5.95 0.12
CA SER A 236 -21.83 6.84 -0.94
C SER A 236 -21.45 6.08 -2.22
N ASN A 237 -20.80 4.93 -2.09
CA ASN A 237 -20.42 4.06 -3.19
C ASN A 237 -21.61 3.46 -3.95
N SER A 238 -22.73 3.19 -3.26
CA SER A 238 -23.96 2.71 -3.92
C SER A 238 -24.60 3.72 -4.87
N THR A 239 -24.20 5.00 -4.78
CA THR A 239 -24.66 6.09 -5.65
C THR A 239 -23.65 6.46 -6.73
N ALA A 240 -22.47 5.82 -6.75
CA ALA A 240 -21.44 6.10 -7.73
C ALA A 240 -21.74 5.41 -9.06
N GLU A 241 -21.64 6.16 -10.15
CA GLU A 241 -21.73 5.63 -11.51
C GLU A 241 -20.35 5.25 -12.03
N TYR A 242 -20.21 4.00 -12.47
CA TYR A 242 -18.95 3.45 -12.95
C TYR A 242 -19.03 3.14 -14.45
N GLU A 243 -18.22 3.83 -15.25
CA GLU A 243 -18.03 3.51 -16.68
C GLU A 243 -17.13 2.27 -16.82
N HIS A 244 -17.73 1.10 -17.07
CA HIS A 244 -17.00 -0.14 -17.33
C HIS A 244 -16.98 -0.45 -18.83
N ASN A 245 -15.77 -0.65 -19.39
CA ASN A 245 -15.59 -1.06 -20.79
C ASN A 245 -15.68 -2.60 -20.93
N VAL A 246 -16.77 -3.21 -20.44
CA VAL A 246 -17.00 -4.67 -20.51
C VAL A 246 -18.36 -4.94 -21.14
N THR A 247 -18.39 -5.78 -22.18
CA THR A 247 -19.57 -6.08 -23.01
C THR A 247 -20.61 -6.94 -22.29
N GLU A 248 -20.17 -7.87 -21.42
CA GLU A 248 -21.03 -8.70 -20.57
C GLU A 248 -20.55 -8.65 -19.12
N GLN A 249 -21.45 -8.29 -18.19
CA GLN A 249 -21.12 -8.19 -16.77
C GLN A 249 -21.66 -9.42 -16.04
N LEU A 250 -20.79 -10.42 -15.83
CA LEU A 250 -21.09 -11.48 -14.87
C LEU A 250 -21.19 -10.89 -13.46
N SER A 251 -22.11 -11.41 -12.66
CA SER A 251 -22.16 -11.11 -11.23
C SER A 251 -20.98 -11.73 -10.51
N LEU A 252 -20.63 -11.19 -9.34
CA LEU A 252 -19.56 -11.73 -8.49
C LEU A 252 -19.79 -13.22 -8.17
N MET A 253 -21.05 -13.61 -7.92
CA MET A 253 -21.37 -14.98 -7.58
C MET A 253 -21.17 -15.92 -8.77
N GLU A 254 -21.53 -15.50 -9.99
CA GLU A 254 -21.31 -16.27 -11.21
C GLU A 254 -19.82 -16.47 -11.50
N VAL A 255 -18.97 -15.46 -11.27
CA VAL A 255 -17.52 -15.62 -11.43
C VAL A 255 -16.93 -16.58 -10.39
N ILE A 256 -17.37 -16.51 -9.14
CA ILE A 256 -16.88 -17.40 -8.09
C ILE A 256 -17.25 -18.86 -8.34
N THR A 257 -18.45 -19.14 -8.88
CA THR A 257 -18.94 -20.51 -9.10
C THR A 257 -18.67 -21.06 -10.50
N GLY A 258 -18.69 -20.22 -11.52
CA GLY A 258 -18.50 -20.58 -12.93
C GLY A 258 -17.06 -20.46 -13.40
N GLU A 259 -16.31 -19.47 -12.90
CA GLU A 259 -14.94 -19.16 -13.32
C GLU A 259 -13.93 -19.43 -12.18
N ILE A 260 -14.00 -20.64 -11.62
CA ILE A 260 -13.18 -21.04 -10.46
C ILE A 260 -11.68 -20.94 -10.78
N GLY A 261 -11.28 -21.32 -12.01
CA GLY A 261 -9.89 -21.24 -12.46
C GLY A 261 -9.36 -19.80 -12.38
N PHE A 262 -10.07 -18.86 -13.01
CA PHE A 262 -9.76 -17.44 -12.94
C PHE A 262 -9.70 -16.95 -11.49
N THR A 263 -10.70 -17.27 -10.67
CA THR A 263 -10.77 -16.83 -9.26
C THR A 263 -9.54 -17.28 -8.48
N VAL A 264 -9.16 -18.56 -8.60
CA VAL A 264 -7.98 -19.11 -7.91
C VAL A 264 -6.71 -18.47 -8.43
N HIS A 265 -6.52 -18.41 -9.75
CA HIS A 265 -5.30 -17.85 -10.34
C HIS A 265 -5.13 -16.37 -10.04
N PHE A 266 -6.22 -15.58 -10.05
CA PHE A 266 -6.19 -14.16 -9.69
C PHE A 266 -5.65 -13.97 -8.27
N ILE A 267 -6.18 -14.71 -7.29
CA ILE A 267 -5.72 -14.62 -5.91
C ILE A 267 -4.24 -15.06 -5.78
N LEU A 268 -3.85 -16.15 -6.45
CA LEU A 268 -2.46 -16.62 -6.43
C LEU A 268 -1.50 -15.60 -7.05
N ASN A 269 -1.86 -14.97 -8.17
CA ASN A 269 -1.09 -13.92 -8.81
C ASN A 269 -0.91 -12.71 -7.89
N GLY A 270 -1.98 -12.31 -7.18
CA GLY A 270 -1.93 -11.26 -6.17
C GLY A 270 -0.88 -11.54 -5.10
N PHE A 271 -0.93 -12.72 -4.46
CA PHE A 271 0.05 -13.09 -3.44
C PHE A 271 1.47 -13.29 -3.99
N ALA A 272 1.62 -13.78 -5.22
CA ALA A 272 2.93 -13.86 -5.87
C ALA A 272 3.54 -12.48 -6.15
N SER A 273 2.71 -11.45 -6.33
CA SER A 273 3.18 -10.07 -6.54
C SER A 273 3.83 -9.44 -5.30
N GLU A 274 3.60 -10.00 -4.11
CA GLU A 274 4.21 -9.51 -2.87
C GLU A 274 5.72 -9.81 -2.79
N ILE A 275 6.19 -10.86 -3.47
CA ILE A 275 7.61 -11.22 -3.50
C ILE A 275 8.34 -10.61 -4.69
N LEU A 276 7.74 -10.64 -5.88
CA LEU A 276 8.29 -10.04 -7.10
C LEU A 276 7.22 -9.19 -7.79
N SER A 277 7.60 -8.00 -8.27
CA SER A 277 6.67 -7.12 -8.99
C SER A 277 6.16 -7.74 -10.29
N GLY A 278 4.96 -7.37 -10.75
CA GLY A 278 4.39 -7.78 -12.03
C GLY A 278 5.36 -7.70 -13.21
N ASN A 279 6.10 -6.59 -13.37
CA ASN A 279 7.11 -6.43 -14.44
C ASN A 279 8.18 -7.55 -14.43
N VAL A 280 8.58 -8.03 -13.25
CA VAL A 280 9.56 -9.12 -13.15
C VAL A 280 8.93 -10.43 -13.59
N TRP A 281 7.69 -10.71 -13.17
CA TRP A 281 6.95 -11.89 -13.61
C TRP A 281 6.74 -11.89 -15.13
N GLU A 282 6.30 -10.77 -15.69
CA GLU A 282 6.11 -10.58 -17.13
C GLU A 282 7.42 -10.77 -17.90
N ASN A 283 8.53 -10.18 -17.44
CA ASN A 283 9.82 -10.39 -18.07
C ASN A 283 10.26 -11.86 -18.05
N LEU A 284 10.02 -12.58 -16.94
CA LEU A 284 10.35 -13.99 -16.83
C LEU A 284 9.48 -14.86 -17.75
N LEU A 285 8.18 -14.57 -17.82
CA LEU A 285 7.24 -15.23 -18.74
C LEU A 285 7.63 -14.99 -20.20
N ASN A 286 7.85 -13.73 -20.59
CA ASN A 286 8.20 -13.34 -21.96
C ASN A 286 9.55 -13.93 -22.40
N SER A 287 10.46 -14.17 -21.45
CA SER A 287 11.75 -14.83 -21.74
C SER A 287 11.64 -16.36 -21.89
N GLY A 288 10.48 -16.96 -21.65
CA GLY A 288 10.27 -18.41 -21.68
C GLY A 288 10.95 -19.18 -20.54
N LYS A 289 11.54 -18.49 -19.56
CA LYS A 289 12.25 -19.12 -18.43
C LYS A 289 11.34 -19.80 -17.42
N ILE A 290 10.09 -19.32 -17.33
CA ILE A 290 9.07 -19.88 -16.45
C ILE A 290 7.72 -19.89 -17.18
N GLY A 291 6.79 -20.73 -16.73
CA GLY A 291 5.37 -20.64 -17.08
C GLY A 291 4.52 -20.17 -15.90
N TYR A 292 3.25 -19.89 -16.15
CA TYR A 292 2.28 -19.45 -15.13
C TYR A 292 2.20 -20.36 -13.90
N GLY A 293 2.40 -21.67 -14.07
CA GLY A 293 2.43 -22.62 -12.96
C GLY A 293 3.44 -22.26 -11.87
N VAL A 294 4.60 -21.67 -12.21
CA VAL A 294 5.60 -21.21 -11.23
C VAL A 294 5.07 -20.03 -10.42
N ILE A 295 4.31 -19.14 -11.05
CA ILE A 295 3.74 -17.97 -10.39
C ILE A 295 2.62 -18.41 -9.44
N TYR A 296 1.75 -19.31 -9.90
CA TYR A 296 0.70 -19.90 -9.06
C TYR A 296 1.27 -20.63 -7.85
N MET A 297 2.31 -21.44 -8.04
CA MET A 297 3.02 -22.11 -6.93
C MET A 297 3.63 -21.10 -5.96
N THR A 298 4.23 -20.01 -6.46
CA THR A 298 4.78 -18.94 -5.63
C THR A 298 3.68 -18.28 -4.80
N GLY A 299 2.55 -17.94 -5.42
CA GLY A 299 1.38 -17.39 -4.71
C GLY A 299 0.89 -18.31 -3.60
N ALA A 300 0.76 -19.61 -3.88
CA ALA A 300 0.35 -20.61 -2.90
C ALA A 300 1.35 -20.71 -1.74
N MET A 301 2.66 -20.68 -2.03
CA MET A 301 3.70 -20.66 -1.00
C MET A 301 3.64 -19.42 -0.12
N ILE A 302 3.35 -18.24 -0.68
CA ILE A 302 3.16 -17.01 0.10
C ILE A 302 1.92 -17.15 1.00
N ILE A 303 0.79 -17.65 0.51
CA ILE A 303 -0.40 -17.92 1.35
C ILE A 303 -0.04 -18.87 2.50
N LEU A 304 0.70 -19.94 2.25
CA LEU A 304 1.18 -20.85 3.29
C LEU A 304 2.08 -20.14 4.31
N CYS A 305 2.91 -19.18 3.89
CA CYS A 305 3.67 -18.33 4.81
C CYS A 305 2.74 -17.48 5.69
N TYR A 306 1.68 -16.88 5.14
CA TYR A 306 0.69 -16.16 5.94
C TYR A 306 0.03 -17.05 6.99
N VAL A 307 -0.45 -18.23 6.57
CA VAL A 307 -1.06 -19.21 7.47
C VAL A 307 -0.07 -19.64 8.56
N PHE A 308 1.17 -19.95 8.18
CA PHE A 308 2.19 -20.37 9.12
C PHE A 308 2.56 -19.25 10.12
N ALA A 309 2.64 -18.00 9.67
CA ALA A 309 2.84 -16.85 10.54
C ALA A 309 1.70 -16.71 11.56
N LEU A 310 0.44 -16.85 11.15
CA LEU A 310 -0.70 -16.83 12.06
C LEU A 310 -0.67 -17.99 13.07
N VAL A 311 -0.34 -19.20 12.61
CA VAL A 311 -0.14 -20.37 13.49
C VAL A 311 0.93 -20.07 14.55
N LEU A 312 2.08 -19.54 14.15
CA LEU A 312 3.15 -19.15 15.08
C LEU A 312 2.70 -18.03 16.02
N TYR A 313 1.96 -17.06 15.52
CA TYR A 313 1.45 -15.93 16.31
C TYR A 313 0.59 -16.40 17.49
N PHE A 314 -0.27 -17.38 17.26
CA PHE A 314 -1.12 -17.98 18.30
C PHE A 314 -0.37 -19.01 19.17
N ILE A 315 0.25 -20.02 18.57
CA ILE A 315 0.92 -21.11 19.31
C ILE A 315 2.07 -20.58 20.16
N LYS A 316 2.84 -19.60 19.64
CA LYS A 316 3.94 -18.98 20.38
C LYS A 316 3.47 -17.80 21.22
N GLY A 317 2.16 -17.57 21.38
CA GLY A 317 1.64 -16.55 22.28
C GLY A 317 2.12 -15.12 21.98
N ILE A 318 2.46 -14.82 20.73
CA ILE A 318 2.89 -13.48 20.30
C ILE A 318 1.73 -12.50 20.46
N TYR A 319 0.51 -12.96 20.18
CA TYR A 319 -0.73 -12.23 20.41
C TYR A 319 -0.90 -11.65 21.81
N ARG A 320 -0.20 -12.22 22.80
CA ARG A 320 -0.27 -11.74 24.17
C ARG A 320 0.43 -10.40 24.37
N ARG A 321 1.32 -10.03 23.45
CA ARG A 321 2.25 -8.91 23.58
C ARG A 321 2.04 -7.82 22.55
N THR A 322 1.38 -8.12 21.43
CA THR A 322 1.16 -7.16 20.34
C THR A 322 -0.02 -7.61 19.47
N LEU A 323 -0.79 -6.65 18.96
CA LEU A 323 -1.85 -6.81 17.95
C LEU A 323 -1.43 -6.26 16.58
N PHE A 324 -0.44 -5.37 16.54
CA PHE A 324 0.00 -4.70 15.32
C PHE A 324 0.21 -5.61 14.10
N PRO A 325 0.97 -6.73 14.17
CA PRO A 325 1.15 -7.59 13.00
C PRO A 325 -0.14 -8.31 12.56
N LEU A 326 -1.06 -8.58 13.49
CA LEU A 326 -2.36 -9.17 13.13
C LEU A 326 -3.22 -8.17 12.35
N MET A 327 -3.25 -6.90 12.77
CA MET A 327 -3.95 -5.84 12.02
C MET A 327 -3.38 -5.68 10.62
N LEU A 328 -2.05 -5.72 10.49
CA LEU A 328 -1.36 -5.65 9.21
C LEU A 328 -1.70 -6.84 8.29
N ILE A 329 -1.74 -8.07 8.82
CA ILE A 329 -2.17 -9.26 8.06
C ILE A 329 -3.61 -9.13 7.61
N MET A 330 -4.52 -8.74 8.51
CA MET A 330 -5.93 -8.52 8.15
C MET A 330 -6.07 -7.46 7.06
N SER A 331 -5.29 -6.38 7.17
CA SER A 331 -5.24 -5.31 6.17
C SER A 331 -4.81 -5.88 4.81
N GLY A 332 -3.73 -6.67 4.74
CA GLY A 332 -3.28 -7.27 3.48
C GLY A 332 -4.29 -8.26 2.88
N ILE A 333 -4.85 -9.18 3.68
CA ILE A 333 -5.82 -10.18 3.21
C ILE A 333 -7.08 -9.50 2.65
N VAL A 334 -7.63 -8.53 3.39
CA VAL A 334 -8.82 -7.81 2.91
C VAL A 334 -8.50 -7.00 1.66
N SER A 335 -7.28 -6.48 1.50
CA SER A 335 -6.86 -5.83 0.26
C SER A 335 -6.85 -6.77 -0.95
N HIS A 336 -6.36 -8.01 -0.83
CA HIS A 336 -6.45 -8.99 -1.92
C HIS A 336 -7.91 -9.22 -2.34
N LEU A 337 -8.80 -9.35 -1.36
CA LEU A 337 -10.24 -9.52 -1.62
C LEU A 337 -10.85 -8.28 -2.27
N LEU A 338 -10.51 -7.07 -1.82
CA LEU A 338 -11.02 -5.83 -2.43
C LEU A 338 -10.52 -5.65 -3.86
N VAL A 339 -9.25 -5.97 -4.14
CA VAL A 339 -8.72 -5.91 -5.50
C VAL A 339 -9.47 -6.89 -6.40
N PHE A 340 -9.71 -8.13 -5.95
CA PHE A 340 -10.55 -9.09 -6.67
C PHE A 340 -11.96 -8.54 -6.90
N CYS A 341 -12.65 -8.05 -5.87
CA CYS A 341 -13.99 -7.46 -5.98
C CYS A 341 -14.04 -6.26 -6.91
N SER A 342 -12.94 -5.53 -7.11
CA SER A 342 -12.86 -4.39 -8.04
C SER A 342 -12.51 -4.77 -9.47
N ARG A 343 -12.03 -6.00 -9.73
CA ARG A 343 -11.47 -6.40 -11.03
C ARG A 343 -12.02 -7.69 -11.62
N TYR A 344 -12.86 -8.43 -10.88
CA TYR A 344 -13.43 -9.69 -11.35
C TYR A 344 -14.20 -9.52 -12.68
N LEU A 345 -14.84 -8.36 -12.88
CA LEU A 345 -15.60 -8.03 -14.09
C LEU A 345 -14.78 -8.08 -15.38
N TYR A 346 -13.45 -7.92 -15.31
CA TYR A 346 -12.60 -7.92 -16.50
C TYR A 346 -12.09 -9.31 -16.89
N LEU A 347 -12.20 -10.32 -16.00
CA LEU A 347 -11.67 -11.68 -16.21
C LEU A 347 -10.21 -11.75 -16.69
N VAL A 348 -9.39 -10.76 -16.31
CA VAL A 348 -7.95 -10.71 -16.63
C VAL A 348 -7.13 -10.95 -15.37
N GLU A 349 -6.49 -12.10 -15.29
CA GLU A 349 -5.75 -12.55 -14.10
C GLU A 349 -4.56 -11.65 -13.74
N THR A 350 -3.96 -10.98 -14.74
CA THR A 350 -2.78 -10.12 -14.55
C THR A 350 -3.10 -8.81 -13.85
N TYR A 351 -4.39 -8.42 -13.75
CA TYR A 351 -4.78 -7.28 -12.92
C TYR A 351 -4.34 -7.47 -11.47
N ALA A 352 -4.35 -8.71 -10.96
CA ALA A 352 -4.04 -9.01 -9.57
C ALA A 352 -2.63 -8.56 -9.14
N TRP A 353 -1.67 -8.55 -10.06
CA TRP A 353 -0.25 -8.24 -9.79
C TRP A 353 0.23 -6.89 -10.32
N GLN A 354 -0.70 -6.02 -10.75
CA GLN A 354 -0.33 -4.68 -11.22
C GLN A 354 0.32 -3.85 -10.12
N SER A 355 1.24 -2.96 -10.53
CA SER A 355 2.04 -2.15 -9.63
C SER A 355 1.19 -1.27 -8.71
N ARG A 356 0.09 -0.69 -9.22
CA ARG A 356 -0.86 0.12 -8.44
C ARG A 356 -1.44 -0.56 -7.18
N TYR A 357 -1.52 -1.90 -7.14
CA TYR A 357 -2.02 -2.64 -5.97
C TYR A 357 -0.94 -3.01 -4.96
N SER A 358 0.35 -2.87 -5.32
CA SER A 358 1.46 -3.25 -4.43
C SER A 358 1.45 -2.48 -3.10
N LEU A 359 0.97 -1.23 -3.09
CA LEU A 359 0.76 -0.47 -1.85
C LEU A 359 -0.29 -1.13 -0.94
N GLN A 360 -1.35 -1.69 -1.54
CA GLN A 360 -2.45 -2.31 -0.80
C GLN A 360 -2.06 -3.65 -0.15
N TYR A 361 -1.20 -4.42 -0.80
CA TYR A 361 -0.75 -5.72 -0.28
C TYR A 361 0.37 -5.58 0.77
N LEU A 362 1.14 -4.49 0.70
CA LEU A 362 2.30 -4.23 1.57
C LEU A 362 2.06 -4.41 3.09
N PRO A 363 0.92 -3.98 3.67
CA PRO A 363 0.64 -4.23 5.09
C PRO A 363 0.72 -5.72 5.45
N GLY A 364 0.13 -6.60 4.63
CA GLY A 364 0.14 -8.04 4.91
C GLY A 364 1.56 -8.59 4.98
N ALA A 365 2.39 -8.23 3.99
CA ALA A 365 3.80 -8.60 3.93
C ALA A 365 4.52 -8.11 5.20
N PHE A 366 4.32 -6.87 5.61
CA PHE A 366 4.90 -6.36 6.86
C PHE A 366 4.47 -7.17 8.09
N GLY A 367 3.19 -7.55 8.18
CA GLY A 367 2.66 -8.34 9.28
C GLY A 367 3.38 -9.68 9.43
N ILE A 368 3.58 -10.42 8.34
CA ILE A 368 4.30 -11.70 8.38
C ILE A 368 5.80 -11.51 8.66
N LEU A 369 6.45 -10.50 8.06
CA LEU A 369 7.87 -10.21 8.28
C LEU A 369 8.15 -9.83 9.74
N ILE A 370 7.22 -9.11 10.39
CA ILE A 370 7.28 -8.81 11.83
C ILE A 370 7.19 -10.11 12.65
N ILE A 371 6.22 -10.98 12.37
CA ILE A 371 6.04 -12.23 13.13
C ILE A 371 7.28 -13.13 13.02
N TYR A 372 7.78 -13.34 11.80
CA TYR A 372 9.00 -14.12 11.58
C TYR A 372 10.22 -13.47 12.25
N GLY A 373 10.29 -12.15 12.27
CA GLY A 373 11.32 -11.43 13.02
C GLY A 373 11.24 -11.63 14.53
N ILE A 374 10.03 -11.67 15.11
CA ILE A 374 9.82 -12.00 16.52
C ILE A 374 10.25 -13.44 16.82
N VAL A 375 9.97 -14.38 15.91
CA VAL A 375 10.35 -15.80 16.04
C VAL A 375 11.88 -15.95 16.05
N ILE A 376 12.57 -15.32 15.09
CA ILE A 376 14.04 -15.33 15.02
C ILE A 376 14.65 -14.78 16.29
N LYS A 377 14.17 -13.60 16.73
CA LYS A 377 14.62 -12.97 17.95
C LYS A 377 14.43 -13.88 19.16
N GLY A 378 13.23 -14.46 19.32
CA GLY A 378 12.91 -15.35 20.44
C GLY A 378 13.82 -16.57 20.50
N PHE A 379 14.08 -17.21 19.35
CA PHE A 379 15.01 -18.34 19.26
C PHE A 379 16.44 -17.95 19.67
N LEU A 380 16.94 -16.80 19.19
CA LEU A 380 18.29 -16.33 19.54
C LEU A 380 18.41 -15.95 21.02
N GLU A 381 17.38 -15.37 21.62
CA GLU A 381 17.35 -15.07 23.06
C GLU A 381 17.36 -16.35 23.91
N GLU A 382 16.58 -17.36 23.52
CA GLU A 382 16.56 -18.69 24.16
C GLU A 382 17.92 -19.39 24.09
N LYS A 383 18.58 -19.37 22.93
CA LYS A 383 19.91 -19.99 22.76
C LYS A 383 21.01 -19.29 23.57
N ARG A 384 20.86 -17.99 23.83
CA ARG A 384 21.84 -17.21 24.61
C ARG A 384 21.66 -17.35 26.12
N ASN A 385 20.50 -17.82 26.57
CA ASN A 385 20.19 -17.94 27.99
C ASN A 385 19.53 -19.30 28.28
N GLU A 386 20.34 -20.26 28.70
CA GLU A 386 19.93 -21.64 29.00
C GLU A 386 18.83 -21.74 30.08
N LYS A 387 18.62 -20.68 30.87
CA LYS A 387 17.53 -20.61 31.86
C LYS A 387 16.14 -20.41 31.22
N ILE A 388 16.07 -20.00 29.96
CA ILE A 388 14.80 -19.80 29.25
C ILE A 388 14.36 -21.12 28.63
N LYS A 389 13.14 -21.57 28.96
CA LYS A 389 12.55 -22.76 28.34
C LYS A 389 12.45 -22.59 26.82
N GLN A 390 12.97 -23.57 26.09
CA GLN A 390 12.92 -23.57 24.63
C GLN A 390 11.48 -23.60 24.12
N LYS A 391 11.09 -22.55 23.40
CA LYS A 391 9.76 -22.35 22.83
C LYS A 391 9.81 -22.36 21.31
N TYR A 392 10.91 -21.94 20.70
CA TYR A 392 11.12 -21.92 19.26
C TYR A 392 12.05 -23.06 18.84
N SER A 393 11.70 -23.76 17.75
CA SER A 393 12.52 -24.85 17.21
C SER A 393 13.47 -24.33 16.13
N THR A 394 14.57 -25.07 15.89
CA THR A 394 15.52 -24.75 14.82
C THR A 394 14.84 -24.69 13.45
N VAL A 395 13.86 -25.57 13.18
CA VAL A 395 13.07 -25.55 11.94
C VAL A 395 12.31 -24.23 11.81
N THR A 396 11.56 -23.82 12.84
CA THR A 396 10.82 -22.54 12.81
C THR A 396 11.74 -21.34 12.61
N PHE A 397 12.94 -21.37 13.19
CA PHE A 397 13.96 -20.35 12.99
C PHE A 397 14.47 -20.31 11.54
N LEU A 398 14.89 -21.45 10.99
CA LEU A 398 15.42 -21.51 9.62
C LEU A 398 14.37 -21.09 8.59
N THR A 399 13.13 -21.58 8.71
CA THR A 399 12.02 -21.16 7.84
C THR A 399 11.80 -19.64 7.91
N SER A 400 11.82 -19.07 9.11
CA SER A 400 11.68 -17.61 9.29
C SER A 400 12.80 -16.83 8.59
N VAL A 401 14.04 -17.31 8.68
CA VAL A 401 15.19 -16.68 8.01
C VAL A 401 15.04 -16.75 6.49
N VAL A 402 14.68 -17.93 5.95
CA VAL A 402 14.47 -18.13 4.51
C VAL A 402 13.40 -17.18 3.98
N ILE A 403 12.27 -17.06 4.67
CA ILE A 403 11.18 -16.16 4.25
C ILE A 403 11.64 -14.70 4.25
N LEU A 404 12.31 -14.23 5.31
CA LEU A 404 12.84 -12.86 5.34
C LEU A 404 13.82 -12.61 4.20
N CYS A 405 14.72 -13.56 3.93
CA CYS A 405 15.68 -13.46 2.82
C CYS A 405 14.98 -13.46 1.45
N ALA A 406 13.91 -14.22 1.29
CA ALA A 406 13.13 -14.29 0.06
C ALA A 406 12.46 -12.94 -0.25
N PHE A 407 11.78 -12.34 0.72
CA PHE A 407 11.19 -11.00 0.57
C PHE A 407 12.23 -9.90 0.34
N LEU A 408 13.36 -9.97 1.04
CA LEU A 408 14.47 -9.03 0.85
C LEU A 408 15.02 -9.14 -0.58
N THR A 409 15.32 -10.35 -1.03
CA THR A 409 15.86 -10.59 -2.38
C THR A 409 14.85 -10.19 -3.45
N GLY A 410 13.58 -10.55 -3.27
CA GLY A 410 12.52 -10.20 -4.21
C GLY A 410 12.28 -8.69 -4.33
N SER A 411 12.30 -7.97 -3.19
CA SER A 411 12.23 -6.50 -3.18
C SER A 411 13.44 -5.86 -3.87
N PHE A 412 14.63 -6.42 -3.68
CA PHE A 412 15.85 -5.96 -4.36
C PHE A 412 15.76 -6.17 -5.88
N ILE A 413 15.37 -7.36 -6.33
CA ILE A 413 15.23 -7.69 -7.76
C ILE A 413 14.18 -6.80 -8.42
N SER A 414 13.01 -6.63 -7.79
CA SER A 414 11.94 -5.78 -8.29
C SER A 414 12.40 -4.33 -8.43
N THR A 415 13.07 -3.81 -7.39
CA THR A 415 13.61 -2.44 -7.40
C THR A 415 14.68 -2.26 -8.46
N LYS A 416 15.62 -3.20 -8.58
CA LYS A 416 16.68 -3.15 -9.59
C LYS A 416 16.09 -3.15 -11.00
N THR A 417 15.13 -4.04 -11.26
CA THR A 417 14.47 -4.15 -12.57
C THR A 417 13.78 -2.84 -12.93
N GLU A 418 13.10 -2.23 -11.96
CA GLU A 418 12.40 -0.98 -12.17
C GLU A 418 13.34 0.22 -12.37
N LEU A 419 14.49 0.26 -11.69
CA LEU A 419 15.51 1.27 -11.94
C LEU A 419 16.08 1.21 -13.37
N VAL A 420 16.19 0.01 -13.96
CA VAL A 420 16.59 -0.16 -15.36
C VAL A 420 15.51 0.40 -16.31
N ASN A 421 14.24 0.32 -15.92
CA ASN A 421 13.11 0.83 -16.71
C ASN A 421 12.93 2.35 -16.61
N ALA A 422 13.44 3.00 -15.55
CA ALA A 422 13.24 4.42 -15.30
C ALA A 422 13.54 5.34 -16.49
N PRO A 423 14.65 5.19 -17.25
CA PRO A 423 14.92 6.05 -18.42
C PRO A 423 13.87 5.91 -19.52
N TYR A 424 13.36 4.70 -19.76
CA TYR A 424 12.33 4.44 -20.76
C TYR A 424 11.00 5.06 -20.34
N ARG A 425 10.66 5.02 -19.05
CA ARG A 425 9.49 5.73 -18.52
C ARG A 425 9.61 7.24 -18.72
N LYS A 426 10.79 7.80 -18.42
CA LYS A 426 11.05 9.23 -18.64
C LYS A 426 10.90 9.61 -20.11
N ALA A 427 11.39 8.78 -21.02
CA ALA A 427 11.22 8.97 -22.47
C ALA A 427 9.73 8.94 -22.87
N TYR A 428 8.96 7.99 -22.32
CA TYR A 428 7.51 7.92 -22.55
C TYR A 428 6.79 9.20 -22.07
N PHE A 429 7.08 9.68 -20.87
CA PHE A 429 6.52 10.95 -20.37
C PHE A 429 6.93 12.18 -21.20
N ARG A 430 8.16 12.19 -21.74
CA ARG A 430 8.60 13.25 -22.66
C ARG A 430 7.84 13.22 -23.97
N SER A 431 7.63 12.03 -24.54
CA SER A 431 6.81 11.86 -25.73
C SER A 431 5.38 12.36 -25.49
N MET A 432 4.79 12.02 -24.35
CA MET A 432 3.46 12.50 -23.96
C MET A 432 3.42 14.03 -23.83
N LYS A 433 4.48 14.65 -23.28
CA LYS A 433 4.61 16.10 -23.21
C LYS A 433 4.69 16.77 -24.57
N ASP A 434 5.45 16.17 -25.49
CA ASP A 434 5.53 16.67 -26.87
C ASP A 434 4.19 16.56 -27.60
N THR A 435 3.48 15.43 -27.45
CA THR A 435 2.12 15.23 -27.96
C THR A 435 1.15 16.28 -27.40
N ALA A 436 1.24 16.63 -26.12
CA ALA A 436 0.36 17.61 -25.51
C ALA A 436 0.52 19.03 -26.12
N PHE A 437 1.71 19.40 -26.60
CA PHE A 437 1.90 20.66 -27.32
C PHE A 437 1.31 20.65 -28.73
N HIS A 438 1.20 19.47 -29.34
CA HIS A 438 0.75 19.25 -30.72
C HIS A 438 -0.54 18.43 -30.76
N ILE A 439 -1.42 18.59 -29.77
CA ILE A 439 -2.53 17.66 -29.52
C ILE A 439 -3.53 17.58 -30.69
N ASP A 440 -3.61 18.63 -31.50
CA ASP A 440 -4.49 18.73 -32.66
C ASP A 440 -3.96 17.93 -33.87
N ASP A 441 -2.68 17.54 -33.86
CA ASP A 441 -2.04 16.78 -34.95
C ASP A 441 -2.31 15.26 -34.85
N TYR A 442 -2.88 14.79 -33.73
CA TYR A 442 -3.09 13.38 -33.44
C TYR A 442 -4.55 12.96 -33.58
N THR A 443 -4.74 11.72 -34.02
CA THR A 443 -6.06 11.08 -34.12
C THR A 443 -6.64 10.75 -32.74
N ASP A 444 -7.95 10.52 -32.68
CA ASP A 444 -8.65 10.22 -31.43
C ASP A 444 -8.15 8.92 -30.77
N ASP A 445 -7.87 7.88 -31.57
CA ASP A 445 -7.37 6.60 -31.07
C ASP A 445 -5.95 6.74 -30.52
N GLU A 446 -5.09 7.54 -31.17
CA GLU A 446 -3.74 7.83 -30.68
C GLU A 446 -3.77 8.57 -29.35
N LEU A 447 -4.64 9.58 -29.21
CA LEU A 447 -4.74 10.35 -27.96
C LEU A 447 -5.22 9.50 -26.79
N ASN A 448 -6.20 8.60 -27.00
CA ASN A 448 -6.67 7.69 -25.97
C ASN A 448 -5.54 6.77 -25.48
N GLY A 449 -4.74 6.24 -26.41
CA GLY A 449 -3.60 5.39 -26.12
C GLY A 449 -2.45 6.13 -25.42
N ILE A 450 -2.08 7.32 -25.93
CA ILE A 450 -0.97 8.12 -25.39
C ILE A 450 -1.26 8.60 -23.98
N PHE A 451 -2.47 9.12 -23.72
CA PHE A 451 -2.84 9.65 -22.40
C PHE A 451 -3.49 8.62 -21.47
N GLU A 452 -3.53 7.34 -21.87
CA GLU A 452 -4.11 6.23 -21.10
C GLU A 452 -5.55 6.51 -20.61
N TYR A 453 -6.38 7.12 -21.47
CA TYR A 453 -7.75 7.54 -21.14
C TYR A 453 -8.75 7.07 -22.21
N ASN A 454 -9.31 5.88 -22.00
CA ASN A 454 -10.18 5.20 -22.97
C ASN A 454 -11.66 5.61 -22.89
N HIS A 455 -11.97 6.84 -22.48
CA HIS A 455 -13.34 7.36 -22.37
C HIS A 455 -13.63 8.51 -23.35
N GLY A 456 -12.81 8.64 -24.40
CA GLY A 456 -13.01 9.53 -25.53
C GLY A 456 -11.97 10.66 -25.62
N ALA A 457 -11.39 10.82 -26.81
CA ALA A 457 -10.34 11.80 -27.08
C ALA A 457 -10.85 13.25 -26.95
N GLY A 458 -12.15 13.50 -27.12
CA GLY A 458 -12.76 14.80 -26.84
C GLY A 458 -12.54 15.26 -25.40
N LYS A 459 -12.61 14.35 -24.42
CA LYS A 459 -12.31 14.65 -23.01
C LYS A 459 -10.82 14.95 -22.81
N VAL A 460 -9.93 14.27 -23.54
CA VAL A 460 -8.48 14.55 -23.53
C VAL A 460 -8.22 15.96 -24.05
N ARG A 461 -8.71 16.31 -25.25
CA ARG A 461 -8.54 17.67 -25.81
C ARG A 461 -9.15 18.76 -24.91
N SER A 462 -10.34 18.52 -24.38
CA SER A 462 -10.98 19.43 -23.42
C SER A 462 -10.10 19.67 -22.19
N ALA A 463 -9.50 18.62 -21.61
CA ALA A 463 -8.63 18.78 -20.45
C ALA A 463 -7.41 19.64 -20.75
N PHE A 464 -6.75 19.42 -21.90
CA PHE A 464 -5.59 20.23 -22.30
C PHE A 464 -5.97 21.66 -22.67
N SER A 465 -7.15 21.90 -23.24
CA SER A 465 -7.68 23.26 -23.43
C SER A 465 -7.82 23.99 -22.10
N VAL A 466 -8.46 23.35 -21.10
CA VAL A 466 -8.61 23.94 -19.76
C VAL A 466 -7.25 24.31 -19.15
N LEU A 467 -6.23 23.44 -19.28
CA LEU A 467 -4.89 23.75 -18.79
C LEU A 467 -4.25 24.92 -19.55
N LYS A 468 -4.38 24.95 -20.88
CA LYS A 468 -3.83 26.00 -21.74
C LYS A 468 -4.47 27.36 -21.46
N ASP A 469 -5.80 27.40 -21.39
CA ASP A 469 -6.58 28.62 -21.19
C ASP A 469 -6.30 29.26 -19.81
N ASN A 470 -5.90 28.45 -18.83
CA ASN A 470 -5.60 28.89 -17.47
C ASN A 470 -4.09 29.00 -17.17
N GLY A 471 -3.20 28.72 -18.13
CA GLY A 471 -1.75 28.76 -17.93
C GLY A 471 -1.25 27.79 -16.85
N LEU A 472 -1.76 26.56 -16.86
CA LEU A 472 -1.49 25.53 -15.84
C LEU A 472 -0.58 24.41 -16.38
N ASN A 473 0.09 23.72 -15.46
CA ASN A 473 0.98 22.58 -15.69
C ASN A 473 2.01 22.89 -16.80
N ILE A 474 2.05 22.10 -17.88
CA ILE A 474 2.98 22.29 -19.00
C ILE A 474 2.82 23.62 -19.76
N TYR A 475 1.69 24.33 -19.60
CA TYR A 475 1.43 25.63 -20.24
C TYR A 475 1.67 26.82 -19.30
N SER A 476 2.33 26.59 -18.17
CA SER A 476 2.56 27.63 -17.17
C SER A 476 3.83 28.46 -17.38
N GLU A 477 4.64 28.12 -18.39
CA GLU A 477 5.86 28.84 -18.76
C GLU A 477 5.58 30.09 -19.61
#